data_AF-A0A2E0NDA5-F1
#
_entry.id   AF-A0A2E0NDA5-F1
#
_cell.length_a   1.000
_cell.length_b   1.000
_cell.length_c   1.000
_cell.angle_alpha   90.00
_cell.angle_beta   90.00
_cell.angle_gamma   90.00
#
_symmetry.space_group_name_H-M   'P 1'
#
loop_
_entity.id
_entity.type
_entity.pdbx_description
1 polymer ?
#
loop_
_entity_poly.entity_id
_entity_poly.type
_entity_poly.pdbx_seq_one_letter_code
_entity_poly.pdbx_strand_id
1 'polypeptide(L)'
;MKDSFLSSQGRIGPVVFSIRVLLMLVAVAYIFYVGIDYFSHDEKHEFLMPLAYFFGIVALIIALFCILMQLIKRLNDIGRKPFWSILLLVPVLNVLLLLYAAVAPAKTQVK
;
A
#
# COMPACT_ATOMS: atom_id res chain seq x y z
N MET A 1 8.02 7.93 -23.83
CA MET A 1 7.85 8.24 -22.40
C MET A 1 8.06 6.94 -21.66
N LYS A 2 9.09 6.84 -20.80
CA LYS A 2 9.49 5.56 -20.18
C LYS A 2 8.37 5.06 -19.27
N ASP A 3 7.92 3.83 -19.49
CA ASP A 3 7.04 3.09 -18.58
C ASP A 3 7.75 2.92 -17.24
N SER A 4 7.60 3.92 -16.37
CA SER A 4 8.17 3.91 -15.03
C SER A 4 7.45 2.83 -14.21
N PHE A 5 8.20 2.07 -13.42
CA PHE A 5 7.63 1.12 -12.46
C PHE A 5 6.67 1.77 -11.45
N LEU A 6 6.74 3.10 -11.31
CA LEU A 6 5.83 3.93 -10.50
C LEU A 6 4.76 4.66 -11.32
N SER A 7 4.73 4.45 -12.65
CA SER A 7 3.70 5.04 -13.50
C SER A 7 2.32 4.56 -13.07
N SER A 8 1.46 5.54 -12.87
CA SER A 8 0.05 5.38 -12.50
C SER A 8 -0.86 5.37 -13.74
N GLN A 9 -0.32 5.34 -14.96
CA GLN A 9 -1.09 5.37 -16.20
C GLN A 9 -1.28 3.95 -16.76
N GLY A 10 -2.50 3.61 -17.18
CA GLY A 10 -2.83 2.32 -17.81
C GLY A 10 -3.40 1.24 -16.89
N ARG A 11 -3.53 0.02 -17.43
CA ARG A 11 -4.02 -1.18 -16.72
C ARG A 11 -2.94 -1.74 -15.80
N ILE A 12 -3.33 -2.15 -14.59
CA ILE A 12 -2.43 -2.75 -13.62
C ILE A 12 -2.69 -4.25 -13.56
N GLY A 13 -1.70 -5.04 -13.97
CA GLY A 13 -1.72 -6.50 -13.84
C GLY A 13 -1.68 -6.96 -12.36
N PRO A 14 -2.15 -8.18 -12.07
CA PRO A 14 -2.19 -8.71 -10.70
C PRO A 14 -0.81 -8.74 -10.02
N VAL A 15 0.22 -9.20 -10.74
CA VAL A 15 1.59 -9.31 -10.21
C VAL A 15 2.18 -7.93 -9.87
N VAL A 16 2.01 -6.95 -10.75
CA VAL A 16 2.51 -5.58 -10.54
C VAL A 16 1.80 -4.92 -9.37
N PHE A 17 0.49 -5.13 -9.24
CA PHE A 17 -0.27 -4.67 -8.07
C PHE A 17 0.29 -5.26 -6.78
N SER A 18 0.44 -6.59 -6.70
CA SER A 18 0.95 -7.27 -5.51
C SER A 18 2.36 -6.81 -5.12
N ILE A 19 3.27 -6.69 -6.09
CA ILE A 19 4.64 -6.22 -5.83
C ILE A 19 4.62 -4.80 -5.28
N ARG A 20 3.84 -3.88 -5.86
CA ARG A 20 3.79 -2.49 -5.39
C ARG A 20 3.17 -2.38 -3.99
N VAL A 21 2.12 -3.15 -3.68
CA VAL A 21 1.54 -3.21 -2.33
C VAL A 21 2.58 -3.74 -1.35
N LEU A 22 3.28 -4.83 -1.69
CA LEU A 22 4.30 -5.41 -0.83
C LEU A 22 5.48 -4.46 -0.59
N LEU A 23 5.96 -3.77 -1.63
CA LEU A 23 7.01 -2.76 -1.50
C LEU A 23 6.59 -1.61 -0.58
N MET A 24 5.33 -1.16 -0.65
CA MET A 24 4.82 -0.12 0.25
C MET A 24 4.78 -0.60 1.71
N LEU A 25 4.34 -1.84 1.95
CA LEU A 25 4.32 -2.42 3.29
C LEU A 25 5.73 -2.61 3.87
N VAL A 26 6.67 -3.09 3.05
CA VAL A 26 8.08 -3.23 3.44
C VAL A 26 8.71 -1.87 3.73
N ALA A 27 8.42 -0.85 2.92
CA ALA A 27 8.92 0.50 3.16
C ALA A 27 8.42 1.09 4.49
N VAL A 28 7.13 0.91 4.81
CA VAL A 28 6.57 1.34 6.10
C VAL A 28 7.21 0.58 7.26
N ALA A 29 7.34 -0.74 7.15
CA ALA A 29 7.99 -1.57 8.17
C ALA A 29 9.45 -1.15 8.39
N TYR A 30 10.18 -0.83 7.31
CA TYR A 30 11.54 -0.34 7.38
C TYR A 30 11.64 1.01 8.10
N ILE A 31 10.72 1.94 7.83
CA ILE A 31 10.67 3.24 8.53
C ILE A 31 10.42 3.03 10.04
N PHE A 32 9.50 2.14 10.41
CA PHE A 32 9.28 1.80 11.82
C PHE A 32 10.51 1.17 12.45
N TYR A 33 11.14 0.21 11.76
CA TYR A 33 12.34 -0.46 12.24
C TYR A 33 13.47 0.55 12.49
N VAL A 34 13.83 1.35 11.48
CA VAL A 34 14.88 2.37 11.60
C VAL A 34 14.55 3.42 12.65
N GLY A 35 13.29 3.84 12.74
CA GLY A 35 12.85 4.80 13.75
C GLY A 35 13.01 4.25 15.16
N ILE A 36 12.47 3.06 15.43
CA ILE A 36 12.56 2.42 16.75
C ILE A 36 14.02 2.15 17.10
N ASP A 37 14.79 1.56 16.17
CA ASP A 37 16.22 1.30 16.31
C ASP A 37 16.95 2.59 16.72
N TYR A 38 16.87 3.66 15.92
CA TYR A 38 17.55 4.92 16.19
C TYR A 38 17.24 5.53 17.57
N PHE A 39 15.97 5.52 18.00
CA PHE A 39 15.56 6.16 19.24
C PHE A 39 15.64 5.27 20.49
N SER A 40 15.79 3.95 20.34
CA SER A 40 15.92 3.00 21.45
C SER A 40 17.36 2.65 21.82
N HIS A 41 18.34 3.06 21.02
CA HIS A 41 19.75 2.71 21.23
C HIS A 41 20.43 3.47 22.39
N ASP A 42 19.89 4.62 22.81
CA ASP A 42 20.47 5.45 23.88
C ASP A 42 19.34 5.94 24.81
N GLU A 43 19.53 5.82 26.13
CA GLU A 43 18.59 6.29 27.15
C GLU A 43 18.27 7.79 27.00
N LYS A 44 19.19 8.59 26.45
CA LYS A 44 18.94 10.02 26.15
C LYS A 44 17.97 10.25 24.99
N HIS A 45 17.85 9.27 24.10
CA HIS A 45 16.98 9.32 22.92
C HIS A 45 15.64 8.63 23.13
N GLU A 46 15.50 7.84 24.21
CA GLU A 46 14.28 7.11 24.52
C GLU A 46 13.07 8.04 24.75
N PHE A 47 13.28 9.23 25.32
CA PHE A 47 12.23 10.25 25.46
C PHE A 47 11.62 10.68 24.11
N LEU A 48 12.37 10.55 23.01
CA LEU A 48 11.92 10.89 21.66
C LEU A 48 11.26 9.72 20.92
N MET A 49 11.07 8.55 21.55
CA MET A 49 10.33 7.42 20.95
C MET A 49 8.96 7.81 20.34
N PRO A 50 8.15 8.69 20.94
CA PRO A 50 6.90 9.16 20.31
C PRO A 50 7.10 9.73 18.90
N LEU A 51 8.26 10.33 18.61
CA LEU A 51 8.60 10.87 17.29
C LEU A 51 8.85 9.75 16.27
N ALA A 52 9.44 8.63 16.69
CA ALA A 52 9.59 7.43 15.86
C ALA A 52 8.23 6.91 15.40
N TYR A 53 7.29 6.77 16.35
CA TYR A 53 5.92 6.34 16.06
C TYR A 53 5.20 7.35 15.15
N PHE A 54 5.39 8.66 15.36
CA PHE A 54 4.82 9.69 14.51
C PHE A 54 5.23 9.53 13.05
N PHE A 55 6.54 9.41 12.76
CA PHE A 55 7.01 9.22 11.39
C PHE A 55 6.51 7.90 10.78
N GLY A 56 6.48 6.81 11.56
CA GLY A 56 5.92 5.54 11.11
C GLY A 56 4.43 5.63 10.76
N ILE A 57 3.63 6.33 11.58
CA ILE A 57 2.20 6.55 11.32
C ILE A 57 2.00 7.42 10.07
N VAL A 58 2.77 8.50 9.91
CA VAL A 58 2.70 9.35 8.71
C VAL A 58 3.03 8.54 7.45
N ALA A 59 4.09 7.72 7.49
CA ALA A 59 4.45 6.83 6.40
C ALA A 59 3.35 5.81 6.10
N LEU A 60 2.75 5.23 7.13
CA LEU A 60 1.63 4.29 7.00
C LEU A 60 0.41 4.94 6.32
N ILE A 61 0.06 6.17 6.70
CA ILE A 61 -1.05 6.92 6.08
C ILE A 61 -0.77 7.16 4.60
N ILE A 62 0.45 7.60 4.24
CA ILE A 62 0.84 7.80 2.85
C ILE A 62 0.74 6.48 2.07
N ALA A 63 1.27 5.39 2.61
CA ALA A 63 1.19 4.07 2.00
C ALA A 63 -0.27 3.61 1.79
N LEU A 64 -1.16 3.84 2.76
CA LEU A 64 -2.58 3.54 2.64
C LEU A 64 -3.22 4.27 1.47
N PHE A 65 -2.97 5.58 1.30
CA PHE A 65 -3.47 6.32 0.14
C PHE A 65 -2.91 5.80 -1.18
N CYS A 66 -1.62 5.47 -1.23
CA CYS A 66 -0.99 4.90 -2.41
C CYS A 66 -1.58 3.52 -2.78
N ILE A 67 -1.84 2.66 -1.79
CA ILE A 67 -2.47 1.35 -1.98
C ILE A 67 -3.92 1.53 -2.42
N LEU A 68 -4.67 2.47 -1.82
CA LEU A 68 -6.05 2.77 -2.18
C LEU A 68 -6.18 3.19 -3.64
N MET A 69 -5.33 4.10 -4.12
CA MET A 69 -5.33 4.52 -5.52
C MET A 69 -5.06 3.36 -6.48
N GLN A 70 -4.14 2.46 -6.12
CA GLN A 70 -3.83 1.28 -6.93
C GLN A 70 -4.97 0.26 -6.91
N LEU A 71 -5.62 0.09 -5.77
CA LEU A 71 -6.75 -0.82 -5.60
C LEU A 71 -7.96 -0.35 -6.40
N ILE A 72 -8.27 0.95 -6.40
CA ILE A 72 -9.34 1.52 -7.23
C ILE A 72 -9.13 1.18 -8.71
N LYS A 73 -7.89 1.34 -9.20
CA LYS A 73 -7.53 0.99 -10.58
C LYS A 73 -7.66 -0.50 -10.83
N ARG A 74 -7.16 -1.33 -9.92
CA ARG A 74 -7.24 -2.78 -10.03
C ARG A 74 -8.69 -3.28 -10.05
N LEU A 75 -9.56 -2.70 -9.22
CA LEU A 75 -10.99 -3.01 -9.21
C LEU A 75 -11.67 -2.63 -10.53
N ASN A 76 -11.33 -1.47 -11.10
CA ASN A 76 -11.79 -1.08 -12.43
C ASN A 76 -11.31 -2.07 -13.51
N ASP A 77 -10.06 -2.53 -13.44
CA ASP A 77 -9.52 -3.51 -14.40
C ASP A 77 -10.19 -4.89 -14.29
N ILE A 78 -10.65 -5.29 -13.10
CA ILE A 78 -11.45 -6.50 -12.87
C ILE A 78 -12.92 -6.29 -13.30
N GLY A 79 -13.34 -5.04 -13.58
CA GLY A 79 -14.72 -4.68 -13.90
C GLY A 79 -15.64 -4.65 -12.68
N ARG A 80 -15.08 -4.40 -11.49
CA ARG A 80 -15.83 -4.10 -10.25
C ARG A 80 -15.90 -2.58 -10.08
N LYS A 81 -16.95 -2.11 -9.40
CA LYS A 81 -17.12 -0.67 -9.11
C LYS A 81 -16.00 -0.17 -8.16
N PRO A 82 -15.47 1.05 -8.35
CA PRO A 82 -14.48 1.67 -7.45
C PRO A 82 -14.90 1.70 -5.98
N PHE A 83 -16.21 1.77 -5.72
CA PHE A 83 -16.79 1.85 -4.37
C PHE A 83 -16.34 0.72 -3.44
N TRP A 84 -16.03 -0.46 -4.00
CA TRP A 84 -15.51 -1.60 -3.22
C TRP A 84 -14.17 -1.31 -2.54
N SER A 85 -13.41 -0.31 -3.01
CA SER A 85 -12.14 0.11 -2.39
C SER A 85 -12.29 0.65 -0.97
N ILE A 86 -13.49 1.12 -0.58
CA ILE A 86 -13.78 1.58 0.80
C ILE A 86 -13.57 0.47 1.82
N LEU A 87 -13.73 -0.81 1.43
CA LEU A 87 -13.48 -1.95 2.31
C LEU A 87 -12.01 -2.05 2.75
N LEU A 88 -11.09 -1.32 2.10
CA LEU A 88 -9.71 -1.21 2.56
C LEU A 88 -9.59 -0.49 3.91
N LEU A 89 -10.59 0.33 4.29
CA LEU A 89 -10.65 1.00 5.59
C LEU A 89 -11.17 0.09 6.70
N VAL A 90 -11.82 -1.03 6.35
CA VAL A 90 -12.35 -1.98 7.31
C VAL A 90 -11.28 -3.04 7.60
N PRO A 91 -10.85 -3.20 8.87
CA PRO A 91 -9.90 -4.25 9.25
C PRO A 91 -10.41 -5.64 8.83
N VAL A 92 -9.50 -6.56 8.54
CA VAL A 92 -9.78 -7.93 8.05
C VAL A 92 -10.33 -7.97 6.61
N LEU A 93 -11.38 -7.19 6.31
CA LEU A 93 -11.92 -7.08 4.94
C LEU A 93 -10.91 -6.48 3.98
N ASN A 94 -10.05 -5.58 4.46
CA ASN A 94 -8.95 -5.01 3.69
C ASN A 94 -7.98 -6.09 3.17
N VAL A 95 -7.58 -7.05 4.01
CA VAL A 95 -6.67 -8.13 3.61
C VAL A 95 -7.35 -9.03 2.58
N LEU A 96 -8.61 -9.43 2.81
CA LEU A 96 -9.35 -10.25 1.86
C LEU A 96 -9.52 -9.57 0.51
N LEU A 97 -9.80 -8.27 0.50
CA LEU A 97 -9.94 -7.50 -0.73
C LEU A 97 -8.61 -7.37 -1.48
N LEU A 98 -7.50 -7.14 -0.77
CA LEU A 98 -6.16 -7.10 -1.37
C LEU A 98 -5.77 -8.46 -1.96
N LEU A 99 -6.04 -9.56 -1.26
CA LEU A 99 -5.81 -10.92 -1.76
C LEU A 99 -6.66 -11.22 -3.00
N TYR A 100 -7.95 -10.84 -2.98
CA TYR A 100 -8.81 -10.97 -4.15
C TYR A 100 -8.28 -10.16 -5.33
N ALA A 101 -7.91 -8.89 -5.12
CA ALA A 101 -7.39 -8.01 -6.17
C ALA A 101 -6.04 -8.49 -6.74
N ALA A 102 -5.25 -9.18 -5.92
CA ALA A 102 -3.98 -9.80 -6.30
C ALA A 102 -4.16 -11.04 -7.20
N VAL A 103 -5.24 -11.80 -7.04
CA VAL A 103 -5.44 -13.08 -7.76
C VAL A 103 -6.42 -12.95 -8.91
N ALA A 104 -7.50 -12.17 -8.74
CA ALA A 104 -8.57 -12.07 -9.73
C ALA A 104 -8.01 -11.62 -11.08
N PRO A 105 -8.35 -12.28 -12.20
CA PRO A 105 -7.88 -11.87 -13.52
C PRO A 105 -8.49 -10.51 -13.93
N ALA A 106 -7.74 -9.71 -14.69
CA ALA A 106 -8.30 -8.51 -15.30
C ALA A 106 -9.34 -8.93 -16.36
N LYS A 107 -10.49 -8.24 -16.44
CA LYS A 107 -11.42 -8.49 -17.54
C LYS A 107 -10.78 -8.00 -18.84
N THR A 108 -10.69 -8.90 -19.83
CA THR A 108 -10.45 -8.52 -21.22
C THR A 108 -11.69 -7.76 -21.68
N GLN A 109 -11.66 -6.43 -21.62
CA GLN A 109 -12.67 -5.60 -22.25
C GLN A 109 -12.38 -5.74 -23.74
N VAL A 110 -13.14 -6.60 -24.43
CA VAL A 110 -13.22 -6.56 -25.88
C VAL A 110 -13.78 -5.17 -26.20
N LYS A 111 -12.96 -4.37 -26.87
CA LYS A 111 -13.29 -3.00 -27.25
C LYS A 111 -14.44 -2.99 -28.25
#